data_AF-A0A2V6A102-F1
#
_entry.id   AF-A0A2V6A102-F1
#
_cell.length_a   1.000
_cell.length_b   1.000
_cell.length_c   1.000
_cell.angle_alpha   90.00
_cell.angle_beta   90.00
_cell.angle_gamma   90.00
#
_symmetry.space_group_name_H-M   'P 1'
#
loop_
_entity.id
_entity.type
_entity.pdbx_description
1 polymer ?
#
loop_
_entity_poly.entity_id
_entity_poly.type
_entity_poly.pdbx_seq_one_letter_code
_entity_poly.pdbx_strand_id
1 'polypeptide(L)'
;MADQSKQRSAVSKPPLYVSTKDETVRMFDSDFMEFFSRVHPATPLILYLPVVGFMLYVALWRQGFPVFVVVGFFLLGMLLWTLLEYLIHRYIFHYEPKTRVGKRLHYIIHGVHHDYPNDGKRLV
;
A
#
# COMPACT_ATOMS: atom_id res chain seq x y z
N MET A 1 11.24 -1.08 57.66
CA MET A 1 10.57 -1.85 56.59
C MET A 1 9.41 -1.01 56.08
N ALA A 2 9.59 -0.31 54.97
CA ALA A 2 8.52 0.41 54.30
C ALA A 2 8.13 -0.36 53.04
N ASP A 3 6.85 -0.68 52.98
CA ASP A 3 6.15 -1.47 51.97
C ASP A 3 6.22 -0.81 50.59
N GLN A 4 6.75 -1.52 49.59
CA GLN A 4 6.83 -1.10 48.18
C GLN A 4 5.65 -1.65 47.34
N SER A 5 4.49 -1.90 47.93
CA SER A 5 3.33 -2.49 47.22
C SER A 5 2.50 -1.55 46.33
N LYS A 6 3.04 -0.43 45.84
CA LYS A 6 2.30 0.48 44.94
C LYS A 6 3.14 1.03 43.78
N GLN A 7 3.61 0.15 42.91
CA GLN A 7 3.89 0.53 41.52
C GLN A 7 2.57 0.51 40.73
N ARG A 8 2.09 1.71 40.42
CA ARG A 8 0.92 1.98 39.59
C ARG A 8 1.14 1.36 38.21
N SER A 9 0.23 0.49 37.77
CA SER A 9 0.16 0.00 36.39
C SER A 9 -0.15 1.17 35.46
N ALA A 10 0.87 1.77 34.86
CA ALA A 10 0.70 2.63 33.71
C ALA A 10 0.12 1.76 32.59
N VAL A 11 -1.12 2.04 32.18
CA VAL A 11 -1.73 1.40 31.01
C VAL A 11 -0.91 1.84 29.79
N SER A 12 0.04 1.01 29.37
CA SER A 12 0.81 1.25 28.16
C SER A 12 -0.15 1.20 26.98
N LYS A 13 -0.22 2.28 26.19
CA LYS A 13 -0.92 2.23 24.90
C LYS A 13 -0.36 1.06 24.07
N PRO A 14 -1.20 0.30 23.36
CA PRO A 14 -0.70 -0.71 22.44
C PRO A 14 0.22 -0.06 21.41
N PRO A 15 1.27 -0.77 20.97
CA PRO A 15 2.19 -0.25 19.96
C PRO A 15 1.44 -0.03 18.63
N LEU A 16 1.85 1.01 17.89
CA LEU A 16 1.24 1.38 16.61
C LEU A 16 1.62 0.43 15.47
N TYR A 17 2.74 -0.28 15.63
CA TYR A 17 3.34 -1.21 14.67
C TYR A 17 3.95 -2.37 15.44
N VAL A 18 4.14 -3.50 14.75
CA VAL A 18 4.80 -4.68 15.32
C VAL A 18 6.31 -4.52 15.26
N SER A 19 6.85 -4.03 14.13
CA SER A 19 8.29 -3.80 13.96
C SER A 19 8.59 -2.71 12.94
N THR A 20 9.67 -1.96 13.17
CA THR A 20 10.20 -0.95 12.23
C THR A 20 11.49 -1.39 11.57
N LYS A 21 11.90 -2.65 11.72
CA LYS A 21 13.05 -3.18 10.99
C LYS A 21 12.64 -3.49 9.55
N ASP A 22 13.61 -3.46 8.64
CA ASP A 22 13.42 -4.02 7.31
C ASP A 22 13.47 -5.55 7.42
N GLU A 23 12.32 -6.13 7.77
CA GLU A 23 12.15 -7.57 7.93
C GLU A 23 10.83 -8.02 7.30
N THR A 24 10.89 -9.13 6.57
CA THR A 24 9.73 -9.68 5.88
C THR A 24 9.07 -10.77 6.69
N VAL A 25 7.86 -10.51 7.20
CA VAL A 25 7.04 -11.52 7.88
C VAL A 25 6.45 -12.51 6.86
N ARG A 26 6.36 -13.79 7.24
CA ARG A 26 5.67 -14.79 6.43
C ARG A 26 4.16 -14.60 6.54
N MET A 27 3.48 -14.45 5.41
CA MET A 27 2.04 -14.23 5.37
C MET A 27 1.28 -15.52 5.07
N PHE A 28 1.79 -16.41 4.22
CA PHE A 28 1.08 -17.60 3.77
C PHE A 28 1.80 -18.90 4.16
N ASP A 29 1.02 -19.95 4.42
CA ASP A 29 1.58 -21.28 4.73
C ASP A 29 2.27 -21.91 3.51
N SER A 30 1.74 -21.67 2.31
CA SER A 30 2.30 -22.15 1.04
C SER A 30 3.45 -21.26 0.56
N ASP A 31 4.59 -21.88 0.21
CA ASP A 31 5.74 -21.19 -0.38
C ASP A 31 5.40 -20.52 -1.72
N PHE A 32 4.49 -21.12 -2.49
CA PHE A 32 4.04 -20.55 -3.76
C PHE A 32 3.31 -19.23 -3.55
N MET A 33 2.34 -19.18 -2.63
CA MET A 33 1.60 -17.94 -2.32
C MET A 33 2.50 -16.91 -1.63
N GLU A 34 3.41 -17.36 -0.77
CA GLU A 34 4.37 -16.50 -0.10
C GLU A 34 5.32 -15.81 -1.11
N PHE A 35 5.73 -16.52 -2.16
CA PHE A 35 6.55 -15.95 -3.24
C PHE A 35 5.85 -14.77 -3.93
N PHE A 36 4.58 -14.92 -4.33
CA PHE A 36 3.82 -13.83 -4.98
C PHE A 36 3.46 -12.67 -4.05
N SER A 37 3.63 -12.84 -2.74
CA SER A 37 3.33 -11.79 -1.77
C SER A 37 4.47 -10.76 -1.59
N ARG A 38 5.63 -11.00 -2.23
CA ARG A 38 6.83 -10.16 -2.10
C ARG A 38 7.09 -9.45 -3.43
N VAL A 39 7.03 -8.12 -3.43
CA VAL A 39 7.15 -7.31 -4.63
C VAL A 39 8.31 -6.33 -4.49
N HIS A 40 9.18 -6.26 -5.49
CA HIS A 40 10.28 -5.29 -5.50
C HIS A 40 9.71 -3.86 -5.70
N PRO A 41 10.22 -2.83 -5.00
CA PRO A 41 9.71 -1.44 -5.13
C PRO A 41 9.72 -0.87 -6.55
N ALA A 42 10.60 -1.38 -7.42
CA ALA A 42 10.67 -0.96 -8.82
C ALA A 42 9.56 -1.57 -9.71
N THR A 43 8.80 -2.55 -9.22
CA THR A 43 7.78 -3.27 -10.02
C THR A 43 6.74 -2.34 -10.64
N PRO A 44 6.13 -1.37 -9.91
CA PRO A 44 5.16 -0.47 -10.52
C PRO A 44 5.75 0.37 -11.65
N LEU A 45 6.98 0.86 -11.50
CA LEU A 45 7.65 1.65 -12.54
C LEU A 45 7.88 0.83 -13.80
N ILE A 46 8.42 -0.37 -13.66
CA ILE A 46 8.71 -1.28 -14.78
C ILE A 46 7.42 -1.68 -15.50
N LEU A 47 6.34 -1.91 -14.76
CA LEU A 47 5.06 -2.34 -15.33
C LEU A 47 4.32 -1.20 -16.03
N TYR A 48 4.21 -0.03 -15.39
CA TYR A 48 3.31 1.03 -15.84
C TYR A 48 3.98 2.05 -16.75
N LEU A 49 5.29 2.32 -16.65
CA LEU A 49 5.95 3.28 -17.55
C LEU A 49 5.86 2.88 -19.04
N PRO A 50 6.04 1.59 -19.43
CA PRO A 50 5.83 1.18 -20.81
C PRO A 50 4.39 1.39 -21.28
N VAL A 51 3.40 1.14 -20.42
CA VAL A 51 1.98 1.35 -20.73
C VAL A 51 1.69 2.84 -20.94
N VAL A 52 2.18 3.71 -20.05
CA VAL A 52 2.05 5.17 -20.18
C VAL A 52 2.72 5.65 -21.47
N GLY A 53 3.94 5.20 -21.74
CA GLY A 53 4.67 5.56 -22.97
C GLY A 53 3.95 5.11 -24.24
N PHE A 54 3.42 3.88 -24.25
CA PHE A 54 2.66 3.36 -25.38
C PHE A 54 1.35 4.13 -25.59
N MET A 55 0.62 4.46 -24.53
CA MET A 55 -0.60 5.26 -24.62
C MET A 55 -0.33 6.69 -25.12
N LEU A 56 0.77 7.31 -24.68
CA LEU A 56 1.20 8.61 -25.20
C LEU A 56 1.58 8.55 -26.68
N TYR A 57 2.30 7.49 -27.10
CA TYR A 57 2.59 7.25 -28.51
C TYR A 57 1.32 7.11 -29.34
N VAL A 58 0.34 6.34 -28.88
CA VAL A 58 -0.95 6.19 -29.56
C VAL A 58 -1.67 7.54 -29.67
N ALA A 59 -1.76 8.30 -28.57
CA ALA A 59 -2.44 9.60 -28.57
C ALA A 59 -1.82 10.60 -29.56
N LEU A 60 -0.49 10.69 -29.60
CA LEU A 60 0.23 11.70 -30.39
C LEU A 60 0.47 11.27 -31.84
N TRP A 61 0.91 10.03 -32.08
CA TRP A 61 1.33 9.58 -33.42
C TRP A 61 0.28 8.76 -34.16
N ARG A 62 -0.61 8.05 -33.45
CA ARG A 62 -1.66 7.24 -34.11
C ARG A 62 -2.96 8.00 -34.26
N GLN A 63 -3.35 8.77 -33.24
CA GLN A 63 -4.58 9.57 -33.25
C GLN A 63 -4.34 11.03 -33.66
N GLY A 64 -3.09 11.52 -33.59
CA GLY A 64 -2.75 12.88 -34.01
C GLY A 64 -3.36 13.95 -33.10
N PHE A 65 -3.63 13.65 -31.83
CA PHE A 65 -4.19 14.65 -30.93
C PHE A 65 -3.22 15.82 -30.74
N PRO A 66 -3.72 17.08 -30.67
CA PRO A 66 -2.87 18.21 -30.32
C PRO A 66 -2.21 18.00 -28.96
N VAL A 67 -0.94 18.40 -28.83
CA VAL A 67 -0.15 18.20 -27.60
C VAL A 67 -0.86 18.77 -26.37
N PHE A 68 -1.50 19.93 -26.48
CA PHE A 68 -2.22 20.56 -25.36
C PHE A 68 -3.41 19.72 -24.87
N VAL A 69 -4.08 18.99 -25.77
CA VAL A 69 -5.18 18.08 -25.42
C VAL A 69 -4.64 16.88 -24.65
N VAL A 70 -3.53 16.29 -25.13
CA VAL A 70 -2.87 15.15 -24.48
C VAL A 70 -2.38 15.55 -23.09
N VAL A 71 -1.73 16.71 -22.97
CA VAL A 71 -1.30 17.27 -21.67
C VAL A 71 -2.51 17.52 -20.76
N GLY A 72 -3.60 18.08 -21.27
CA GLY A 72 -4.83 18.30 -20.51
C GLY A 72 -5.41 17.00 -19.93
N PHE A 73 -5.50 15.94 -20.74
CA PHE A 73 -5.95 14.64 -20.26
C PHE A 73 -4.97 13.99 -19.28
N PHE A 74 -3.67 14.14 -19.50
CA PHE A 74 -2.65 13.64 -18.58
C PHE A 74 -2.79 14.30 -17.19
N LEU A 75 -2.93 15.63 -17.15
CA LEU A 75 -3.13 16.37 -15.90
C LEU A 75 -4.47 16.02 -15.21
N LEU A 76 -5.54 15.85 -15.99
CA LEU A 76 -6.83 15.38 -15.46
C LEU A 76 -6.69 13.98 -14.86
N GLY A 77 -5.97 13.08 -15.54
CA GLY A 77 -5.66 11.75 -15.03
C GLY A 77 -4.90 11.79 -13.71
N MET A 78 -3.88 12.65 -13.59
CA MET A 78 -3.15 12.85 -12.33
C MET A 78 -4.04 13.36 -11.21
N LEU A 79 -4.93 14.33 -11.49
CA LEU A 79 -5.89 14.84 -10.51
C LEU A 79 -6.85 13.73 -10.05
N LEU A 80 -7.43 12.99 -10.99
CA LEU A 80 -8.31 11.87 -10.68
C LEU A 80 -7.60 10.77 -9.90
N TRP A 81 -6.32 10.51 -10.21
CA TRP A 81 -5.51 9.57 -9.44
C TRP A 81 -5.37 10.02 -7.99
N THR A 82 -5.02 11.29 -7.72
CA THR A 82 -4.91 11.77 -6.32
C THR A 82 -6.22 11.68 -5.55
N LEU A 83 -7.35 11.94 -6.21
CA LEU A 83 -8.68 11.75 -5.60
C LEU A 83 -8.94 10.27 -5.32
N LEU A 84 -8.66 9.39 -6.28
CA LEU A 84 -8.88 7.95 -6.14
C LEU A 84 -7.98 7.37 -5.04
N GLU A 85 -6.70 7.74 -5.01
CA GLU A 85 -5.75 7.37 -3.97
C GLU A 85 -6.30 7.71 -2.59
N TYR A 86 -6.77 8.94 -2.39
CA TYR A 86 -7.36 9.37 -1.13
C TYR A 86 -8.58 8.54 -0.75
N LEU A 87 -9.51 8.31 -1.68
CA LEU A 87 -10.74 7.56 -1.42
C LEU A 87 -10.45 6.09 -1.10
N ILE A 88 -9.58 5.43 -1.88
CA ILE A 88 -9.20 4.04 -1.64
C ILE A 88 -8.47 3.92 -0.30
N HIS A 89 -7.51 4.79 -0.03
CA HIS A 89 -6.75 4.74 1.21
C HIS A 89 -7.66 4.93 2.42
N ARG A 90 -8.53 5.94 2.38
CA ARG A 90 -9.43 6.26 3.51
C ARG A 90 -10.53 5.22 3.71
N TYR A 91 -11.19 4.78 2.64
CA TYR A 91 -12.43 4.00 2.76
C TYR A 91 -12.24 2.50 2.54
N ILE A 92 -11.17 2.08 1.87
CA ILE A 92 -10.89 0.66 1.59
C ILE A 92 -9.73 0.18 2.47
N PHE A 93 -8.57 0.85 2.39
CA PHE A 93 -7.36 0.43 3.10
C PHE A 93 -7.45 0.64 4.61
N HIS A 94 -8.24 1.60 5.08
CA HIS A 94 -8.53 1.82 6.49
C HIS A 94 -9.93 1.37 6.94
N TYR A 95 -10.60 0.53 6.14
CA TYR A 95 -11.81 -0.13 6.61
C TYR A 95 -11.50 -1.11 7.74
N GLU A 96 -12.37 -1.24 8.74
CA GLU A 96 -12.22 -2.17 9.87
C GLU A 96 -13.22 -3.33 9.77
N PRO A 97 -12.83 -4.49 9.18
CA PRO A 97 -13.74 -5.60 9.01
C PRO A 97 -14.03 -6.31 10.33
N LYS A 98 -15.28 -6.70 10.54
CA LYS A 98 -15.71 -7.42 11.75
C LYS A 98 -15.52 -8.94 11.63
N THR A 99 -15.59 -9.49 10.42
CA THR A 99 -15.49 -10.93 10.18
C THR A 99 -14.04 -11.40 10.12
N ARG A 100 -13.79 -12.66 10.49
CA ARG A 100 -12.45 -13.27 10.43
C ARG A 100 -11.84 -13.20 9.02
N VAL A 101 -12.64 -13.53 8.00
CA VAL A 101 -12.20 -13.48 6.60
C VAL A 101 -11.91 -12.05 6.18
N GLY A 102 -12.77 -11.09 6.55
CA GLY A 102 -12.55 -9.68 6.26
C GLY A 102 -11.24 -9.16 6.84
N LYS A 103 -10.97 -9.44 8.12
CA LYS A 103 -9.70 -9.05 8.79
C LYS A 103 -8.48 -9.63 8.08
N ARG A 104 -8.58 -10.89 7.63
CA ARG A 104 -7.49 -11.53 6.89
C ARG A 104 -7.24 -10.86 5.54
N LEU A 105 -8.30 -10.56 4.80
CA LEU A 105 -8.19 -9.88 3.51
C LEU A 105 -7.63 -8.46 3.66
N HIS A 106 -8.12 -7.71 4.65
CA HIS A 106 -7.64 -6.37 4.97
C HIS A 106 -6.15 -6.38 5.38
N TYR A 107 -5.73 -7.36 6.17
CA TYR A 107 -4.31 -7.55 6.51
C TYR A 107 -3.44 -7.75 5.27
N ILE A 108 -3.91 -8.51 4.28
CA ILE A 108 -3.20 -8.74 3.02
C ILE A 108 -3.12 -7.47 2.17
N ILE A 109 -4.19 -6.68 2.13
CA ILE A 109 -4.27 -5.48 1.27
C ILE A 109 -3.47 -4.31 1.85
N HIS A 110 -3.55 -4.07 3.16
CA HIS A 110 -2.93 -2.89 3.78
C HIS A 110 -2.46 -3.09 5.22
N GLY A 111 -3.07 -3.99 6.00
CA GLY A 111 -2.71 -4.15 7.41
C GLY A 111 -1.25 -4.55 7.65
N VAL A 112 -0.66 -5.39 6.78
CA VAL A 112 0.76 -5.77 6.90
C VAL A 112 1.71 -4.57 6.78
N HIS A 113 1.37 -3.57 5.97
CA HIS A 113 2.15 -2.35 5.84
C HIS A 113 2.12 -1.51 7.13
N HIS A 114 0.98 -1.46 7.84
CA HIS A 114 0.92 -0.78 9.13
C HIS A 114 1.73 -1.50 10.22
N ASP A 115 1.70 -2.83 10.22
CA ASP A 115 2.41 -3.62 11.21
C ASP A 115 3.93 -3.63 10.96
N TYR A 116 4.36 -3.57 9.69
CA TYR A 116 5.75 -3.62 9.22
C TYR A 116 6.04 -2.52 8.18
N PRO A 117 6.04 -1.23 8.58
CA PRO A 117 6.13 -0.09 7.65
C PRO A 117 7.44 0.01 6.87
N ASN A 118 8.48 -0.73 7.27
CA ASN A 118 9.80 -0.70 6.65
C ASN A 118 10.14 -1.99 5.89
N ASP A 119 9.22 -2.97 5.77
CA ASP A 119 9.43 -4.18 4.96
C ASP A 119 9.47 -3.82 3.47
N GLY A 120 10.67 -3.70 2.89
CA GLY A 120 10.85 -3.21 1.53
C GLY A 120 10.18 -4.06 0.44
N LYS A 121 9.70 -5.27 0.76
CA LYS A 121 9.04 -6.17 -0.18
C LYS A 121 7.51 -6.14 -0.12
N ARG A 122 6.93 -5.36 0.80
CA ARG A 122 5.48 -5.31 1.04
C ARG A 122 4.94 -3.87 1.13
N LEU A 123 5.63 -2.93 0.48
CA LEU A 123 5.25 -1.51 0.46
C LEU A 123 4.35 -1.14 -0.72
N VAL A 124 4.59 -1.75 -1.87
CA VAL A 124 4.02 -1.37 -3.17
C VAL A 124 2.90 -2.29 -3.63
#